data_AF-A0A7C3GD78-F1
#
_entry.id   AF-A0A7C3GD78-F1
#
_cell.length_a   1.000
_cell.length_b   1.000
_cell.length_c   1.000
_cell.angle_alpha   90.00
_cell.angle_beta   90.00
_cell.angle_gamma   90.00
#
_symmetry.space_group_name_H-M   'P 1'
#
loop_
_entity.id
_entity.type
_entity.pdbx_description
1 polymer ?
#
loop_
_entity_poly.entity_id
_entity_poly.type
_entity_poly.pdbx_seq_one_letter_code
_entity_poly.pdbx_strand_id
1 'polypeptide(L)'
;MFGRIKSRGVVFIVGIIFIVAVLIIIVKNYESSQEEDYSNEVEIQSDELFTLEDDSDEIIVDTPTIVLENVESDSNNQIAKNEKSIDEKNDTKILPEKILLKVPFVAQAPFGIWDEYHEEACEEASLIMLKYFLDGKDEITKKEMEAEIQKMIKFQIDKYGDYKDSSMEDVVQLAQDFYGI
;
A
#
# COMPACT_ATOMS: atom_id res chain seq x y z
N MET A 1 -26.10 -15.78 -66.81
CA MET A 1 -26.82 -16.52 -65.75
C MET A 1 -26.16 -16.18 -64.43
N PHE A 2 -26.56 -15.07 -63.79
CA PHE A 2 -25.89 -14.56 -62.58
C PHE A 2 -26.45 -15.25 -61.33
N GLY A 3 -25.54 -15.87 -60.56
CA GLY A 3 -25.85 -16.70 -59.40
C GLY A 3 -26.45 -15.91 -58.25
N ARG A 4 -27.58 -16.42 -57.72
CA ARG A 4 -28.20 -15.96 -56.48
C ARG A 4 -27.32 -16.38 -55.30
N ILE A 5 -26.43 -15.49 -54.86
CA ILE A 5 -25.69 -15.66 -53.61
C ILE A 5 -26.70 -15.59 -52.44
N LYS A 6 -26.65 -16.57 -51.54
CA LYS A 6 -27.54 -16.70 -50.37
C LYS A 6 -27.34 -15.51 -49.42
N SER A 7 -28.14 -14.46 -49.61
CA SER A 7 -28.15 -13.21 -48.82
C SER A 7 -28.31 -13.41 -47.31
N ARG A 8 -28.83 -14.56 -46.87
CA ARG A 8 -29.02 -14.87 -45.45
C ARG A 8 -27.70 -14.92 -44.68
N GLY A 9 -26.63 -15.49 -45.24
CA GLY A 9 -25.33 -15.59 -44.56
C GLY A 9 -24.64 -14.23 -44.40
N VAL A 10 -24.82 -13.34 -45.37
CA VAL A 10 -24.23 -11.99 -45.36
C VAL A 10 -24.86 -11.13 -44.26
N VAL A 11 -26.17 -11.22 -44.06
CA VAL A 11 -26.88 -10.48 -43.00
C VAL A 11 -26.42 -10.91 -41.60
N PHE A 12 -26.16 -12.20 -41.38
CA PHE A 12 -25.64 -12.67 -40.09
C PHE A 12 -24.22 -12.16 -39.80
N ILE A 13 -23.34 -12.17 -40.81
CA ILE A 13 -21.96 -11.69 -40.65
C ILE A 13 -21.94 -10.18 -40.34
N VAL A 14 -22.76 -9.39 -41.03
CA VAL A 14 -22.88 -7.94 -40.78
C VAL A 14 -23.41 -7.66 -39.36
N GLY A 15 -24.38 -8.46 -38.89
CA GLY A 15 -24.90 -8.34 -37.52
C GLY A 15 -23.84 -8.63 -36.45
N ILE A 16 -23.02 -9.67 -36.63
CA ILE A 16 -21.93 -10.00 -35.70
C ILE A 16 -20.88 -8.88 -35.67
N ILE A 17 -20.48 -8.36 -36.83
CA ILE A 17 -19.51 -7.25 -36.91
C ILE A 17 -20.03 -6.01 -36.18
N PHE A 18 -21.32 -5.70 -36.31
CA PHE A 18 -21.92 -4.56 -35.61
C PHE A 18 -21.91 -4.74 -34.08
N ILE A 19 -22.26 -5.94 -33.59
CA ILE A 19 -22.24 -6.25 -32.15
C ILE A 19 -20.81 -6.14 -31.60
N VAL A 20 -19.82 -6.69 -32.31
CA VAL A 20 -18.41 -6.60 -31.92
C VAL A 20 -17.93 -5.14 -31.89
N ALA A 21 -18.31 -4.33 -32.88
CA ALA A 21 -17.96 -2.91 -32.90
C ALA A 21 -18.57 -2.15 -31.72
N VAL A 22 -19.83 -2.43 -31.37
CA VAL A 22 -20.50 -1.84 -30.19
C VAL A 22 -19.80 -2.25 -28.90
N LEU A 23 -19.42 -3.53 -28.76
CA LEU A 23 -18.68 -4.01 -27.59
C LEU A 23 -17.31 -3.32 -27.46
N ILE A 24 -16.58 -3.15 -28.57
CA ILE A 24 -15.30 -2.42 -28.58
C ILE A 24 -15.50 -0.95 -28.15
N ILE A 25 -16.57 -0.30 -28.62
CA ILE A 25 -16.90 1.08 -28.23
C ILE A 25 -17.20 1.15 -26.72
N ILE A 26 -17.98 0.20 -26.18
CA ILE A 26 -18.30 0.15 -24.75
C ILE A 26 -17.03 -0.06 -23.91
N VAL A 27 -16.16 -0.99 -24.30
CA VAL A 27 -14.90 -1.26 -23.58
C VAL A 27 -13.99 -0.04 -23.59
N LYS A 28 -13.84 0.62 -24.76
CA LYS A 28 -13.05 1.86 -24.86
C LYS A 28 -13.62 2.99 -24.02
N ASN A 29 -14.95 3.13 -24.01
CA ASN A 29 -15.61 4.16 -23.21
C ASN A 29 -15.46 3.88 -21.70
N TYR A 30 -15.48 2.61 -21.30
CA TYR A 30 -15.22 2.20 -19.92
C TYR A 30 -13.77 2.49 -19.48
N GLU A 31 -12.80 2.24 -20.37
CA GLU A 31 -11.38 2.52 -20.11
C GLU A 31 -11.11 4.04 -20.03
N SER A 32 -11.78 4.85 -20.85
CA SER A 32 -11.69 6.31 -20.82
C SER A 32 -12.25 6.95 -19.56
N SER A 33 -13.27 6.33 -18.93
CA SER A 33 -13.88 6.86 -17.70
C SER A 33 -13.00 6.69 -16.45
N GLN A 34 -11.94 5.89 -16.51
CA GLN A 34 -10.96 5.77 -15.42
C GLN A 34 -9.83 6.80 -15.52
N GLU A 35 -9.64 7.45 -16.68
CA GLU A 35 -8.57 8.41 -16.91
C GLU A 35 -9.00 9.88 -16.68
N GLU A 36 -10.30 10.19 -16.85
CA GLU A 36 -10.84 11.55 -16.68
C GLU A 36 -11.03 11.98 -15.22
N ASP A 37 -11.12 11.05 -14.27
CA ASP A 37 -11.30 11.39 -12.84
C ASP A 37 -9.99 11.84 -12.18
N TYR A 38 -8.83 11.46 -12.74
CA TYR A 38 -7.51 11.83 -12.22
C TYR A 38 -7.00 13.18 -12.76
N SER A 39 -7.60 13.70 -13.83
CA SER A 39 -7.06 14.86 -14.57
C SER A 39 -7.77 16.18 -14.28
N ASN A 40 -8.94 16.18 -13.62
CA ASN A 40 -9.80 17.36 -13.52
C ASN A 40 -9.74 18.11 -12.18
N GLU A 41 -8.95 17.66 -11.19
CA GLU A 41 -8.78 18.41 -9.92
C GLU A 41 -7.44 19.16 -9.80
N VAL A 42 -6.54 19.06 -10.78
CA VAL A 42 -5.29 19.84 -10.78
C VAL A 42 -5.50 21.17 -11.50
N GLU A 43 -6.34 22.03 -10.94
CA GLU A 43 -6.26 23.48 -11.16
C GLU A 43 -5.75 24.12 -9.86
N ILE A 44 -4.43 23.98 -9.63
CA ILE A 44 -3.75 24.63 -8.52
C ILE A 44 -3.74 26.13 -8.79
N GLN A 45 -4.51 26.85 -7.98
CA GLN A 45 -4.48 28.30 -7.79
C GLN A 45 -3.07 28.71 -7.35
N SER A 46 -2.24 29.13 -8.30
CA SER A 46 -0.80 29.38 -8.16
C SER A 46 -0.41 30.74 -7.58
N ASP A 47 -1.34 31.49 -6.99
CA ASP A 47 -1.16 32.93 -6.74
C ASP A 47 -1.22 33.34 -5.26
N GLU A 48 -0.76 32.48 -4.34
CA GLU A 48 -0.21 32.96 -3.07
C GLU A 48 1.25 32.53 -2.92
N LEU A 49 2.11 33.36 -3.50
CA LEU A 49 3.53 33.46 -3.23
C LEU A 49 3.73 33.75 -1.74
N PHE A 50 3.87 32.69 -0.95
CA PHE A 50 4.21 32.77 0.47
C PHE A 50 5.62 33.34 0.62
N THR A 51 5.69 34.67 0.79
CA THR A 51 6.89 35.37 1.19
C THR A 51 7.15 35.07 2.65
N LEU A 52 8.12 34.20 2.91
CA LEU A 52 8.74 34.06 4.22
C LEU A 52 9.47 35.38 4.53
N GLU A 53 8.77 36.28 5.22
CA GLU A 53 9.44 37.37 5.92
C GLU A 53 10.22 36.75 7.09
N ASP A 54 11.52 36.98 7.03
CA ASP A 54 12.53 36.76 8.05
C ASP A 54 12.17 37.56 9.30
N ASP A 55 11.40 36.96 10.21
CA ASP A 55 11.20 37.48 11.57
C ASP A 55 11.96 36.61 12.55
N SER A 56 13.21 37.03 12.78
CA SER A 56 14.09 36.52 13.81
C SER A 56 13.58 36.94 15.19
N ASP A 57 12.54 36.28 15.68
CA ASP A 57 12.17 36.31 17.09
C ASP A 57 12.60 35.00 17.76
N GLU A 58 13.35 35.19 18.85
CA GLU A 58 14.05 34.21 19.65
C GLU A 58 13.07 33.21 20.29
N ILE A 59 12.79 32.09 19.61
CA ILE A 59 12.10 30.95 20.22
C ILE A 59 13.12 30.15 21.02
N ILE A 60 13.11 30.35 22.34
CA ILE A 60 13.69 29.44 23.32
C ILE A 60 12.92 28.12 23.23
N VAL A 61 13.35 27.22 22.35
CA VAL A 61 12.85 25.85 22.31
C VAL A 61 13.51 25.07 23.44
N ASP A 62 12.71 24.84 24.47
CA ASP A 62 12.92 23.84 25.51
C ASP A 62 13.14 22.49 24.84
N THR A 63 14.42 22.10 24.72
CA THR A 63 14.80 20.77 24.25
C THR A 63 14.51 19.81 25.39
N PRO A 64 13.73 18.73 25.20
CA PRO A 64 13.72 17.66 26.17
C PRO A 64 15.12 17.04 26.14
N THR A 65 15.94 17.48 27.09
CA THR A 65 17.18 16.83 27.45
C THR A 65 16.80 15.42 27.86
N ILE A 66 17.23 14.42 27.08
CA ILE A 66 17.23 13.03 27.53
C ILE A 66 18.22 12.98 28.69
N VAL A 67 17.70 13.15 29.91
CA VAL A 67 18.42 12.85 31.13
C VAL A 67 18.59 11.34 31.13
N LEU A 68 19.82 10.88 30.91
CA LEU A 68 20.25 9.54 31.29
C LEU A 68 20.14 9.46 32.81
N GLU A 69 18.96 9.08 33.29
CA GLU A 69 18.79 8.67 34.67
C GLU A 69 19.57 7.38 34.85
N ASN A 70 20.71 7.51 35.53
CA ASN A 70 21.47 6.40 36.04
C ASN A 70 20.55 5.64 37.00
N VAL A 71 19.92 4.57 36.52
CA VAL A 71 19.26 3.59 37.37
C VAL A 71 20.37 2.91 38.16
N GLU A 72 20.61 3.40 39.36
CA GLU A 72 21.41 2.73 40.37
C GLU A 72 20.77 1.37 40.65
N SER A 73 21.50 0.34 40.22
CA SER A 73 21.26 -1.05 40.54
C SER A 73 21.51 -1.28 42.03
N ASP A 74 20.48 -1.12 42.85
CA ASP A 74 20.43 -1.73 44.17
C ASP A 74 20.04 -3.21 44.03
N SER A 75 21.05 -4.07 43.99
CA SER A 75 20.90 -5.50 44.29
C SER A 75 22.21 -6.08 44.81
N ASN A 76 22.35 -6.02 46.13
CA ASN A 76 23.12 -6.95 46.96
C ASN A 76 22.12 -7.50 47.98
N ASN A 77 22.03 -8.77 48.36
CA ASN A 77 22.89 -9.94 48.19
C ASN A 77 22.07 -11.12 48.75
N GLN A 78 22.10 -12.28 48.11
CA GLN A 78 22.24 -13.54 48.88
C GLN A 78 22.78 -14.67 47.99
N ILE A 79 24.08 -14.87 48.15
CA ILE A 79 24.83 -16.06 47.78
C ILE A 79 24.22 -17.30 48.44
N ALA A 80 23.80 -18.27 47.64
CA ALA A 80 23.81 -19.69 48.03
C ALA A 80 24.39 -20.51 46.88
N LYS A 81 25.67 -20.85 47.07
CA LYS A 81 26.51 -21.73 46.27
C LYS A 81 25.88 -23.13 46.22
N ASN A 82 25.63 -23.66 45.01
CA ASN A 82 25.69 -25.11 44.80
C ASN A 82 26.15 -25.40 43.36
N GLU A 83 27.43 -25.76 43.25
CA GLU A 83 28.02 -26.32 42.04
C GLU A 83 27.52 -27.76 41.87
N LYS A 84 26.82 -28.02 40.77
CA LYS A 84 26.86 -29.37 40.17
C LYS A 84 26.85 -29.23 38.65
N SER A 85 28.04 -29.48 38.10
CA SER A 85 28.32 -29.66 36.68
C SER A 85 27.36 -30.69 36.07
N ILE A 86 26.69 -30.28 35.00
CA ILE A 86 26.21 -31.18 33.95
C ILE A 86 26.69 -30.54 32.64
N ASP A 87 27.71 -31.17 32.05
CA ASP A 87 28.11 -30.99 30.66
C ASP A 87 26.93 -31.39 29.76
N GLU A 88 26.07 -30.44 29.45
CA GLU A 88 25.13 -30.54 28.34
C GLU A 88 25.66 -29.63 27.22
N LYS A 89 26.09 -30.25 26.12
CA LYS A 89 26.34 -29.57 24.85
C LYS A 89 25.04 -28.91 24.39
N ASN A 90 24.78 -27.74 24.94
CA ASN A 90 23.71 -26.87 24.53
C ASN A 90 24.22 -26.13 23.30
N ASP A 91 23.96 -26.71 22.12
CA ASP A 91 24.00 -26.01 20.83
C ASP A 91 22.86 -24.99 20.82
N THR A 92 22.96 -24.04 21.74
CA THR A 92 22.02 -22.94 21.89
C THR A 92 22.30 -22.06 20.70
N LYS A 93 21.51 -22.23 19.63
CA LYS A 93 21.55 -21.37 18.46
C LYS A 93 21.33 -19.93 18.95
N ILE A 94 22.42 -19.17 19.03
CA ILE A 94 22.39 -17.78 19.48
C ILE A 94 21.61 -17.01 18.42
N LEU A 95 20.41 -16.56 18.78
CA LEU A 95 19.63 -15.66 17.93
C LEU A 95 20.28 -14.27 17.96
N PRO A 96 20.27 -13.55 16.83
CA PRO A 96 20.73 -12.17 16.84
C PRO A 96 19.82 -11.33 17.74
N GLU A 97 20.42 -10.40 18.48
CA GLU A 97 19.68 -9.46 19.34
C GLU A 97 18.75 -8.56 18.50
N LYS A 98 19.15 -8.25 17.27
CA LYS A 98 18.41 -7.39 16.34
C LYS A 98 18.51 -7.95 14.93
N ILE A 99 17.41 -7.82 14.17
CA ILE A 99 17.36 -8.13 12.74
C ILE A 99 16.79 -6.92 12.01
N LEU A 100 17.38 -6.59 10.86
CA LEU A 100 16.85 -5.59 9.94
C LEU A 100 16.19 -6.33 8.78
N LEU A 101 14.86 -6.22 8.68
CA LEU A 101 14.13 -6.68 7.50
C LEU A 101 14.18 -5.58 6.44
N LYS A 102 14.58 -5.95 5.22
CA LYS A 102 14.59 -5.05 4.07
C LYS A 102 13.19 -5.00 3.44
N VAL A 103 12.23 -4.47 4.17
CA VAL A 103 10.88 -4.25 3.65
C VAL A 103 10.93 -3.01 2.75
N PRO A 104 10.49 -3.10 1.48
CA PRO A 104 10.40 -1.92 0.62
C PRO A 104 9.33 -0.99 1.17
N PHE A 105 9.72 0.23 1.53
CA PHE A 105 8.84 1.19 2.19
C PHE A 105 8.44 2.32 1.24
N VAL A 106 7.13 2.57 1.14
CA VAL A 106 6.53 3.78 0.56
C VAL A 106 5.33 4.18 1.43
N ALA A 107 5.09 5.49 1.57
CA ALA A 107 3.96 6.00 2.36
C ALA A 107 2.60 5.65 1.71
N GLN A 108 1.55 5.55 2.54
CA GLN A 108 0.17 5.32 2.09
C GLN A 108 -0.37 6.43 1.17
N ALA A 109 0.20 7.63 1.25
CA ALA A 109 0.04 8.73 0.31
C ALA A 109 1.35 8.90 -0.49
N PRO A 110 1.61 8.12 -1.56
CA PRO A 110 2.93 8.05 -2.19
C PRO A 110 3.41 9.41 -2.71
N PHE A 111 2.48 10.24 -3.17
CA PHE A 111 2.73 11.60 -3.65
C PHE A 111 2.50 12.70 -2.61
N GLY A 112 2.11 12.33 -1.37
CA GLY A 112 1.79 13.29 -0.32
C GLY A 112 0.42 13.96 -0.48
N ILE A 113 -0.44 13.41 -1.33
CA ILE A 113 -1.84 13.84 -1.49
C ILE A 113 -2.66 13.00 -0.49
N TRP A 114 -3.37 13.68 0.40
CA TRP A 114 -4.20 13.07 1.43
C TRP A 114 -5.66 13.33 1.09
N ASP A 115 -6.17 12.60 0.11
CA ASP A 115 -7.59 12.56 -0.21
C ASP A 115 -8.28 11.44 0.59
N GLU A 116 -9.59 11.30 0.40
CA GLU A 116 -10.43 10.31 1.10
C GLU A 116 -9.99 8.86 0.89
N TYR A 117 -9.27 8.54 -0.19
CA TYR A 117 -8.70 7.21 -0.39
C TYR A 117 -7.42 7.06 0.43
N HIS A 118 -6.52 8.03 0.34
CA HIS A 118 -5.22 7.97 1.00
C HIS A 118 -5.28 8.15 2.51
N GLU A 119 -6.30 8.84 3.05
CA GLU A 119 -6.55 8.93 4.49
C GLU A 119 -6.83 7.55 5.11
N GLU A 120 -7.42 6.64 4.34
CA GLU A 120 -7.88 5.31 4.79
C GLU A 120 -6.95 4.17 4.32
N ALA A 121 -5.94 4.45 3.49
CA ALA A 121 -5.12 3.42 2.82
C ALA A 121 -4.01 2.75 3.67
N CYS A 122 -4.08 2.82 5.00
CA CYS A 122 -3.01 2.34 5.89
C CYS A 122 -2.83 0.82 5.79
N GLU A 123 -3.95 0.11 5.79
CA GLU A 123 -4.06 -1.34 5.73
C GLU A 123 -3.56 -1.87 4.38
N GLU A 124 -3.97 -1.26 3.28
CA GLU A 124 -3.56 -1.60 1.91
C GLU A 124 -2.06 -1.37 1.74
N ALA A 125 -1.56 -0.20 2.14
CA ALA A 125 -0.13 0.11 2.07
C ALA A 125 0.70 -0.93 2.86
N SER A 126 0.23 -1.32 4.05
CA SER A 126 0.88 -2.34 4.87
C SER A 126 0.91 -3.72 4.20
N LEU A 127 -0.20 -4.14 3.57
CA LEU A 127 -0.27 -5.40 2.82
C LEU A 127 0.58 -5.39 1.56
N ILE A 128 0.64 -4.28 0.83
CA ILE A 128 1.48 -4.13 -0.36
C ILE A 128 2.96 -4.26 0.02
N MET A 129 3.40 -3.57 1.08
CA MET A 129 4.78 -3.68 1.58
C MET A 129 5.11 -5.11 2.02
N LEU A 130 4.20 -5.79 2.72
CA LEU A 130 4.35 -7.20 3.09
C LEU A 130 4.48 -8.09 1.85
N LYS A 131 3.59 -7.92 0.87
CA LYS A 131 3.59 -8.72 -0.35
C LYS A 131 4.90 -8.57 -1.13
N TYR A 132 5.38 -7.34 -1.29
CA TYR A 132 6.63 -7.07 -1.99
C TYR A 132 7.83 -7.64 -1.25
N PHE A 133 7.85 -7.56 0.09
CA PHE A 133 8.86 -8.23 0.90
C PHE A 133 8.86 -9.75 0.69
N LEU A 134 7.70 -10.41 0.70
CA LEU A 134 7.57 -11.85 0.45
C LEU A 134 8.01 -12.25 -0.97
N ASP A 135 7.81 -11.36 -1.94
CA ASP A 135 8.25 -11.54 -3.33
C ASP A 135 9.76 -11.28 -3.53
N GLY A 136 10.48 -10.91 -2.47
CA GLY A 136 11.91 -10.61 -2.54
C GLY A 136 12.20 -9.31 -3.30
N LYS A 137 11.27 -8.35 -3.29
CA LYS A 137 11.49 -7.00 -3.84
C LYS A 137 12.18 -6.14 -2.79
N ASP A 138 13.27 -5.50 -3.18
CA ASP A 138 14.01 -4.56 -2.32
C ASP A 138 13.43 -3.13 -2.37
N GLU A 139 12.70 -2.78 -3.43
CA GLU A 139 12.17 -1.44 -3.67
C GLU A 139 10.77 -1.49 -4.29
N ILE A 140 9.98 -0.44 -4.05
CA ILE A 140 8.72 -0.13 -4.73
C ILE A 140 8.71 1.36 -5.03
N THR A 141 8.38 1.75 -6.26
CA THR A 141 8.29 3.17 -6.63
C THR A 141 6.97 3.77 -6.15
N LYS A 142 6.93 5.10 -5.98
CA LYS A 142 5.68 5.82 -5.63
C LYS A 142 4.53 5.51 -6.59
N LYS A 143 4.83 5.43 -7.89
CA LYS A 143 3.84 5.12 -8.93
C LYS A 143 3.31 3.68 -8.82
N GLU A 144 4.19 2.73 -8.51
CA GLU A 144 3.77 1.34 -8.29
C GLU A 144 2.91 1.22 -7.02
N MET A 145 3.32 1.86 -5.93
CA MET A 145 2.54 1.89 -4.68
C MET A 145 1.15 2.46 -4.91
N GLU A 146 1.07 3.62 -5.58
CA GLU A 146 -0.20 4.26 -5.95
C GLU A 146 -1.10 3.28 -6.73
N ALA A 147 -0.54 2.68 -7.79
CA ALA A 147 -1.30 1.76 -8.62
C ALA A 147 -1.77 0.50 -7.86
N GLU A 148 -1.00 0.00 -6.89
CA GLU A 148 -1.40 -1.13 -6.06
C GLU A 148 -2.49 -0.73 -5.05
N ILE A 149 -2.37 0.44 -4.41
CA ILE A 149 -3.40 0.98 -3.49
C ILE A 149 -4.74 1.10 -4.22
N GLN A 150 -4.76 1.77 -5.38
CA GLN A 150 -5.99 1.96 -6.16
C GLN A 150 -6.62 0.63 -6.61
N LYS A 151 -5.80 -0.37 -6.98
CA LYS A 151 -6.32 -1.72 -7.31
C LYS A 151 -6.95 -2.40 -6.10
N MET A 152 -6.34 -2.28 -4.93
CA MET A 152 -6.81 -2.95 -3.71
C MET A 152 -8.08 -2.29 -3.16
N ILE A 153 -8.13 -0.95 -3.13
CA ILE A 153 -9.34 -0.19 -2.80
C ILE A 153 -10.47 -0.57 -3.75
N LYS A 154 -10.21 -0.57 -5.06
CA LYS A 154 -11.21 -0.97 -6.06
C LYS A 154 -11.73 -2.39 -5.80
N PHE A 155 -10.84 -3.33 -5.49
CA PHE A 155 -11.24 -4.71 -5.18
C PHE A 155 -12.14 -4.78 -3.94
N GLN A 156 -11.83 -4.04 -2.88
CA GLN A 156 -12.64 -3.99 -1.67
C GLN A 156 -14.02 -3.39 -1.95
N ILE A 157 -14.10 -2.30 -2.69
CA ILE A 157 -15.38 -1.71 -3.12
C ILE A 157 -16.19 -2.72 -3.95
N ASP A 158 -15.56 -3.37 -4.93
CA ASP A 158 -16.26 -4.31 -5.81
C ASP A 158 -16.73 -5.58 -5.06
N LYS A 159 -15.96 -6.05 -4.06
CA LYS A 159 -16.20 -7.33 -3.38
C LYS A 159 -16.97 -7.20 -2.06
N TYR A 160 -16.61 -6.20 -1.25
CA TYR A 160 -17.13 -5.99 0.10
C TYR A 160 -18.10 -4.81 0.16
N GLY A 161 -18.05 -3.90 -0.81
CA GLY A 161 -18.91 -2.72 -0.87
C GLY A 161 -18.39 -1.52 -0.07
N ASP A 162 -17.20 -1.64 0.52
CA ASP A 162 -16.52 -0.61 1.32
C ASP A 162 -15.00 -0.87 1.31
N TYR A 163 -14.21 0.14 1.68
CA TYR A 163 -12.75 0.06 1.81
C TYR A 163 -12.23 0.69 3.12
N LYS A 164 -13.09 1.31 3.93
CA LYS A 164 -12.68 2.10 5.10
C LYS A 164 -12.69 1.28 6.39
N ASP A 165 -12.00 1.80 7.40
CA ASP A 165 -12.08 1.33 8.80
C ASP A 165 -11.94 -0.21 8.95
N SER A 166 -10.99 -0.81 8.22
CA SER A 166 -10.82 -2.27 8.20
C SER A 166 -10.36 -2.82 9.55
N SER A 167 -11.08 -3.82 10.09
CA SER A 167 -10.61 -4.55 11.27
C SER A 167 -9.43 -5.45 10.93
N MET A 168 -8.71 -5.95 11.94
CA MET A 168 -7.60 -6.89 11.69
C MET A 168 -8.08 -8.17 10.99
N GLU A 169 -9.28 -8.64 11.34
CA GLU A 169 -9.92 -9.77 10.66
C GLU A 169 -10.19 -9.49 9.18
N ASP A 170 -10.64 -8.26 8.85
CA ASP A 170 -10.87 -7.83 7.47
C ASP A 170 -9.55 -7.75 6.69
N VAL A 171 -8.47 -7.26 7.30
CA VAL A 171 -7.13 -7.21 6.68
C VAL A 171 -6.60 -8.61 6.38
N VAL A 172 -6.80 -9.58 7.27
CA VAL A 172 -6.44 -10.99 7.02
C VAL A 172 -7.25 -11.55 5.86
N GLN A 173 -8.56 -11.30 5.84
CA GLN A 173 -9.45 -11.70 4.75
C GLN A 173 -9.01 -11.07 3.42
N LEU A 174 -8.68 -9.78 3.41
CA LEU A 174 -8.19 -9.04 2.26
C LEU A 174 -6.87 -9.60 1.72
N ALA A 175 -5.90 -9.88 2.60
CA ALA A 175 -4.62 -10.46 2.22
C ALA A 175 -4.80 -11.82 1.49
N GLN A 176 -5.65 -12.68 2.04
CA GLN A 176 -5.96 -13.98 1.47
C GLN A 176 -6.74 -13.86 0.15
N ASP A 177 -7.68 -12.94 0.07
CA ASP A 177 -8.57 -12.80 -1.08
C ASP A 177 -7.93 -12.07 -2.26
N PHE A 178 -7.06 -11.08 -2.00
CA PHE A 178 -6.39 -10.29 -3.03
C PHE A 178 -5.07 -10.90 -3.49
N TYR A 179 -4.23 -11.35 -2.54
CA TYR A 179 -2.90 -11.88 -2.84
C TYR A 179 -2.75 -13.38 -2.62
N GLY A 180 -3.68 -14.04 -1.94
CA GLY A 180 -3.57 -15.48 -1.66
C GLY A 180 -2.58 -15.81 -0.54
N ILE A 181 -2.23 -14.85 0.31
CA ILE A 181 -1.26 -15.00 1.41
C ILE A 181 -1.92 -15.20 2.77
#